data_AF-A0A1E1JZJ2-F1
#
_entry.id   AF-A0A1E1JZJ2-F1
#
_cell.length_a   1.000
_cell.length_b   1.000
_cell.length_c   1.000
_cell.angle_alpha   90.00
_cell.angle_beta   90.00
_cell.angle_gamma   90.00
#
_symmetry.space_group_name_H-M   'P 1'
#
loop_
_entity.id
_entity.type
_entity.pdbx_description
1 polymer ?
#
loop_
_entity_poly.entity_id
_entity_poly.type
_entity_poly.pdbx_seq_one_letter_code
_entity_poly.pdbx_strand_id
1 'polypeptide(L)'
;MNVARSPDGTPTGTISSKPLEAVTRIWHPRTFDVLGLKETGRFGARVRIVEWEGREVVAKIARFDFEIPRVENETRVYEKIERDRIRYPDLAAISPAFLGHLTEDGRVMGMLIEKLEGRRARIEDISACEAIVKRLHTLGIVHGDLNRHNFVVDEQSGIVRLIDLENAKDYSDIQAKEEIDSLKDQLVEDTGRGGQEYFSD
;
A
#
# COMPACT_ATOMS: atom_id res chain seq x y z
N MET A 1 17.13 -19.67 -2.71
CA MET A 1 18.60 -19.87 -2.81
C MET A 1 19.26 -18.79 -1.97
N ASN A 2 20.10 -19.16 -1.01
CA ASN A 2 20.92 -18.20 -0.28
C ASN A 2 22.33 -18.26 -0.84
N VAL A 3 22.94 -17.11 -1.12
CA VAL A 3 24.32 -17.02 -1.60
C VAL A 3 25.15 -16.31 -0.55
N ALA A 4 26.24 -16.95 -0.12
CA ALA A 4 27.15 -16.42 0.89
C ALA A 4 28.59 -16.52 0.40
N ARG A 5 29.43 -15.60 0.84
CA ARG A 5 30.87 -15.64 0.55
C ARG A 5 31.57 -16.50 1.58
N SER A 6 32.29 -17.52 1.12
CA SER A 6 33.13 -18.34 2.00
C SER A 6 34.42 -17.60 2.39
N PRO A 7 35.18 -18.11 3.39
CA PRO A 7 36.44 -17.51 3.83
C PRO A 7 37.51 -17.39 2.72
N ASP A 8 37.51 -18.29 1.74
CA ASP A 8 38.40 -18.27 0.56
C ASP A 8 37.88 -17.38 -0.57
N GLY A 9 36.72 -16.72 -0.37
CA GLY A 9 36.15 -15.77 -1.30
C GLY A 9 35.33 -16.38 -2.43
N THR A 10 35.15 -17.71 -2.45
CA THR A 10 34.25 -18.37 -3.40
C THR A 10 32.77 -18.16 -3.00
N PRO A 11 31.87 -18.06 -3.99
CA PRO A 11 30.44 -18.03 -3.71
C PRO A 11 29.98 -19.44 -3.31
N THR A 12 29.41 -19.55 -2.12
CA THR A 12 28.72 -20.75 -1.65
C THR A 12 27.22 -20.51 -1.68
N GLY A 13 26.45 -21.56 -1.94
CA GLY A 13 25.00 -21.46 -2.04
C GLY A 13 24.31 -22.61 -1.33
N THR A 14 23.17 -22.33 -0.69
CA THR A 14 22.24 -23.35 -0.21
C THR A 14 20.93 -23.26 -0.98
N ILE A 15 20.46 -24.42 -1.43
CA ILE A 15 19.13 -24.59 -2.00
C ILE A 15 18.23 -25.07 -0.87
N SER A 16 17.06 -24.47 -0.75
CA SER A 16 16.04 -24.86 0.21
C SER A 16 14.78 -25.22 -0.56
N SER A 17 14.14 -26.31 -0.17
CA SER A 17 12.79 -26.69 -0.61
C SER A 17 11.71 -26.24 0.39
N LYS A 18 12.07 -25.41 1.38
CA LYS A 18 11.08 -24.78 2.26
C LYS A 18 10.13 -23.96 1.38
N PRO A 19 8.79 -24.15 1.50
CA PRO A 19 7.83 -23.30 0.83
C PRO A 19 8.07 -21.82 1.15
N LEU A 20 7.88 -20.96 0.15
CA LEU A 20 7.92 -19.51 0.34
C LEU A 20 6.76 -19.07 1.22
N GLU A 21 6.98 -18.02 2.01
CA GLU A 21 5.93 -17.47 2.85
C GLU A 21 4.81 -16.87 1.97
N ALA A 22 3.58 -16.95 2.46
CA ALA A 22 2.38 -16.51 1.75
C ALA A 22 1.57 -15.57 2.64
N VAL A 23 0.83 -14.67 2.01
CA VAL A 23 -0.21 -13.90 2.70
C VAL A 23 -1.31 -14.89 3.10
N THR A 24 -1.69 -14.88 4.37
CA THR A 24 -2.67 -15.84 4.93
C THR A 24 -4.07 -15.27 5.05
N ARG A 25 -4.19 -13.94 5.15
CA ARG A 25 -5.46 -13.23 5.25
C ARG A 25 -6.15 -13.07 3.90
N ILE A 26 -6.81 -14.13 3.45
CA ILE A 26 -7.52 -14.16 2.17
C ILE A 26 -9.01 -13.89 2.41
N TRP A 27 -9.41 -12.62 2.32
CA TRP A 27 -10.80 -12.20 2.54
C TRP A 27 -11.58 -11.87 1.26
N HIS A 28 -10.89 -11.34 0.23
CA HIS A 28 -11.50 -11.04 -1.06
C HIS A 28 -11.63 -12.30 -1.93
N PRO A 29 -12.76 -12.53 -2.62
CA PRO A 29 -13.02 -13.78 -3.35
C PRO A 29 -12.23 -13.92 -4.67
N ARG A 30 -11.76 -12.80 -5.24
CA ARG A 30 -10.98 -12.81 -6.49
C ARG A 30 -9.51 -12.99 -6.22
N THR A 31 -8.88 -13.84 -7.02
CA THR A 31 -7.43 -14.04 -7.10
C THR A 31 -6.97 -13.86 -8.55
N PHE A 32 -5.73 -13.40 -8.73
CA PHE A 32 -5.14 -13.18 -10.05
C PHE A 32 -3.72 -13.75 -10.07
N ASP A 33 -3.40 -14.56 -11.09
CA ASP A 33 -2.01 -14.95 -11.34
C ASP A 33 -1.21 -13.71 -11.77
N VAL A 34 -0.16 -13.39 -11.01
CA VAL A 34 0.70 -12.24 -11.26
C VAL A 34 1.36 -12.31 -12.65
N LEU A 35 1.64 -13.51 -13.17
CA LEU A 35 2.22 -13.70 -14.50
C LEU A 35 1.19 -13.56 -15.63
N GLY A 36 -0.10 -13.63 -15.29
CA GLY A 36 -1.20 -13.42 -16.24
C GLY A 36 -1.55 -11.95 -16.45
N LEU A 37 -0.97 -11.03 -15.67
CA LEU A 37 -1.24 -9.60 -15.76
C LEU A 37 -0.20 -8.90 -16.64
N LYS A 38 -0.67 -8.08 -17.59
CA LYS A 38 0.19 -7.28 -18.45
C LYS A 38 0.69 -6.05 -17.71
N GLU A 39 1.99 -6.00 -17.42
CA GLU A 39 2.63 -4.81 -16.83
C GLU A 39 2.70 -3.66 -17.85
N THR A 40 2.18 -2.49 -17.48
CA THR A 40 2.23 -1.26 -18.29
C THR A 40 3.19 -0.21 -17.71
N GLY A 41 3.60 -0.37 -16.46
CA GLY A 41 4.55 0.51 -15.78
C GLY A 41 4.85 0.07 -14.36
N ARG A 42 5.55 0.91 -13.58
CA ARG A 42 5.82 0.66 -12.16
C ARG A 42 6.17 1.94 -11.40
N PHE A 43 5.74 2.04 -10.15
CA PHE A 43 6.20 3.06 -9.20
C PHE A 43 7.45 2.61 -8.44
N GLY A 44 7.67 1.30 -8.36
CA GLY A 44 8.84 0.72 -7.72
C GLY A 44 8.84 -0.79 -7.88
N ALA A 45 9.87 -1.46 -7.37
CA ALA A 45 10.02 -2.90 -7.59
C ALA A 45 8.88 -3.76 -7.00
N ARG A 46 8.25 -3.27 -5.92
CA ARG A 46 7.07 -3.90 -5.27
C ARG A 46 5.74 -3.39 -5.82
N VAL A 47 5.71 -2.25 -6.50
CA VAL A 47 4.48 -1.55 -6.87
C VAL A 47 4.46 -1.36 -8.39
N ARG A 48 3.73 -2.25 -9.07
CA ARG A 48 3.63 -2.32 -10.52
C ARG A 48 2.30 -1.76 -10.98
N ILE A 49 2.27 -1.22 -12.19
CA ILE A 49 1.06 -0.81 -12.89
C ILE A 49 0.77 -1.90 -13.92
N VAL A 50 -0.45 -2.44 -13.88
CA VAL A 50 -0.87 -3.53 -14.76
C VAL A 50 -2.23 -3.21 -15.38
N GLU A 51 -2.50 -3.80 -16.54
CA GLU A 51 -3.78 -3.67 -17.24
C GLU A 51 -4.78 -4.74 -16.74
N TRP A 52 -5.97 -4.31 -16.34
CA TRP A 52 -7.07 -5.20 -16.00
C TRP A 52 -8.41 -4.58 -16.40
N GLU A 53 -9.22 -5.33 -17.17
CA GLU A 53 -10.51 -4.83 -17.72
C GLU A 53 -10.38 -3.51 -18.50
N GLY A 54 -9.28 -3.33 -19.24
CA GLY A 54 -9.04 -2.15 -20.08
C GLY A 54 -8.65 -0.88 -19.32
N ARG A 55 -8.35 -0.98 -18.02
CA ARG A 55 -7.85 0.13 -17.18
C ARG A 55 -6.53 -0.25 -16.50
N GLU A 56 -5.78 0.78 -16.12
CA GLU A 56 -4.61 0.60 -15.26
C GLU A 56 -5.03 0.41 -13.81
N VAL A 57 -4.39 -0.56 -13.15
CA VAL A 57 -4.54 -0.86 -11.73
C VAL A 57 -3.16 -1.10 -11.11
N VAL A 58 -3.07 -1.06 -9.79
CA VAL A 58 -1.80 -1.21 -9.08
C VAL A 58 -1.69 -2.63 -8.50
N ALA A 59 -0.61 -3.31 -8.85
CA ALA A 59 -0.20 -4.58 -8.26
C ALA A 59 0.88 -4.34 -7.21
N LYS A 60 0.56 -4.61 -5.94
CA LYS A 60 1.52 -4.60 -4.83
C LYS A 60 1.95 -6.02 -4.50
N ILE A 61 3.25 -6.31 -4.61
CA ILE A 61 3.80 -7.67 -4.45
C ILE A 61 4.88 -7.75 -3.37
N ALA A 62 4.94 -8.89 -2.70
CA ALA A 62 6.10 -9.34 -1.93
C ALA A 62 6.98 -10.22 -2.81
N ARG A 63 8.20 -9.77 -3.08
CA ARG A 63 9.24 -10.48 -3.84
C ARG A 63 10.06 -11.42 -2.96
N PHE A 64 10.08 -11.14 -1.66
CA PHE A 64 10.84 -11.89 -0.66
C PHE A 64 9.99 -12.16 0.58
N ASP A 65 10.30 -13.25 1.30
CA ASP A 65 9.57 -13.66 2.50
C ASP A 65 9.47 -12.55 3.56
N PHE A 66 10.52 -11.74 3.73
CA PHE A 66 10.52 -10.63 4.70
C PHE A 66 9.60 -9.46 4.31
N GLU A 67 9.09 -9.42 3.07
CA GLU A 67 8.11 -8.42 2.61
C GLU A 67 6.66 -8.89 2.90
N ILE A 68 6.43 -10.19 3.10
CA ILE A 68 5.09 -10.77 3.34
C ILE A 68 4.38 -10.14 4.54
N PRO A 69 5.00 -9.93 5.71
CA PRO A 69 4.32 -9.31 6.85
C PRO A 69 3.77 -7.91 6.56
N ARG A 70 4.42 -7.13 5.68
CA ARG A 70 3.96 -5.80 5.28
C ARG A 70 2.70 -5.90 4.42
N VAL A 71 2.69 -6.82 3.46
CA VAL A 71 1.53 -7.10 2.60
C VAL A 71 0.37 -7.66 3.43
N GLU A 72 0.64 -8.53 4.40
CA GLU A 72 -0.35 -9.06 5.33
C GLU A 72 -1.02 -7.94 6.13
N ASN A 73 -0.22 -7.00 6.66
CA ASN A 73 -0.74 -5.87 7.42
C ASN A 73 -1.56 -4.92 6.55
N GLU A 74 -1.09 -4.56 5.35
CA GLU A 74 -1.86 -3.72 4.44
C GLU A 74 -3.19 -4.41 4.04
N THR A 75 -3.17 -5.73 3.80
CA THR A 75 -4.37 -6.53 3.49
C THR A 75 -5.38 -6.50 4.64
N ARG A 76 -4.90 -6.56 5.89
CA ARG A 76 -5.74 -6.42 7.10
C ARG A 76 -6.45 -5.07 7.16
N VAL A 77 -5.76 -4.01 6.76
CA VAL A 77 -6.32 -2.65 6.80
C VAL A 77 -7.42 -2.52 5.74
N TYR A 78 -7.17 -2.97 4.51
CA TYR A 78 -8.19 -2.98 3.46
C TYR A 78 -9.42 -3.82 3.84
N GLU A 79 -9.23 -4.99 4.45
CA GLU A 79 -10.34 -5.81 4.97
C GLU A 79 -11.19 -5.02 5.98
N LYS A 80 -10.54 -4.31 6.90
CA LYS A 80 -11.23 -3.53 7.94
C LYS A 80 -11.99 -2.35 7.35
N ILE A 81 -11.38 -1.61 6.41
CA ILE A 81 -12.02 -0.51 5.69
C ILE A 81 -13.25 -1.02 4.94
N GLU A 82 -13.15 -2.12 4.19
CA GLU A 82 -14.26 -2.67 3.41
C GLU A 82 -15.40 -3.17 4.30
N ARG A 83 -15.08 -3.84 5.43
CA ARG A 83 -16.09 -4.31 6.38
C ARG A 83 -16.91 -3.17 6.98
N ASP A 84 -16.24 -2.07 7.34
CA ASP A 84 -16.90 -0.93 7.97
C ASP A 84 -17.50 0.04 6.95
N ARG A 85 -17.18 -0.06 5.65
CA ARG A 85 -17.82 0.69 4.56
C ARG A 85 -19.34 0.50 4.52
N ILE A 86 -19.82 -0.71 4.82
CA ILE A 86 -21.26 -1.01 4.93
C ILE A 86 -21.92 -0.18 6.04
N ARG A 87 -21.20 0.06 7.15
CA ARG A 87 -21.72 0.79 8.31
C ARG A 87 -21.71 2.30 8.09
N TYR A 88 -20.84 2.78 7.21
CA TYR A 88 -20.60 4.19 6.98
C TYR A 88 -20.57 4.52 5.47
N PRO A 89 -21.69 4.35 4.74
CA PRO A 89 -21.74 4.55 3.29
C PRO A 89 -21.48 6.01 2.89
N ASP A 90 -21.77 6.96 3.78
CA ASP A 90 -21.54 8.41 3.57
C ASP A 90 -20.08 8.83 3.79
N LEU A 91 -19.20 7.91 4.22
CA LEU A 91 -17.78 8.20 4.25
C LEU A 91 -17.22 8.17 2.83
N ALA A 92 -16.69 9.32 2.39
CA ALA A 92 -15.78 9.41 1.25
C ALA A 92 -14.76 8.26 1.31
N ALA A 93 -14.47 7.66 0.15
CA ALA A 93 -13.54 6.54 0.06
C ALA A 93 -12.18 6.92 0.69
N ILE A 94 -11.79 6.21 1.75
CA ILE A 94 -10.57 6.52 2.51
C ILE A 94 -9.32 6.04 1.77
N SER A 95 -9.44 4.96 1.02
CA SER A 95 -8.33 4.28 0.32
C SER A 95 -8.76 3.87 -1.09
N PRO A 96 -7.83 3.41 -1.94
CA PRO A 96 -8.15 2.69 -3.17
C PRO A 96 -9.11 1.52 -2.94
N ALA A 97 -9.87 1.14 -3.96
CA ALA A 97 -10.62 -0.12 -3.91
C ALA A 97 -9.66 -1.32 -3.95
N PHE A 98 -9.88 -2.31 -3.09
CA PHE A 98 -9.20 -3.60 -3.16
C PHE A 98 -9.91 -4.48 -4.20
N LEU A 99 -9.18 -4.96 -5.20
CA LEU A 99 -9.74 -5.66 -6.37
C LEU A 99 -9.56 -7.17 -6.30
N GLY A 100 -8.56 -7.63 -5.55
CA GLY A 100 -8.31 -9.04 -5.27
C GLY A 100 -6.89 -9.36 -4.86
N HIS A 101 -6.64 -10.62 -4.57
CA HIS A 101 -5.34 -11.11 -4.15
C HIS A 101 -4.47 -11.48 -5.36
N LEU A 102 -3.17 -11.22 -5.28
CA LEU A 102 -2.21 -11.66 -6.29
C LEU A 102 -1.58 -12.99 -5.87
N THR A 103 -1.55 -13.93 -6.80
CA THR A 103 -0.99 -15.27 -6.62
C THR A 103 0.17 -15.54 -7.57
N GLU A 104 1.11 -16.35 -7.14
CA GLU A 104 2.13 -16.99 -7.98
C GLU A 104 2.05 -18.49 -7.71
N ASP A 105 1.65 -19.28 -8.70
CA ASP A 105 1.42 -20.73 -8.54
C ASP A 105 0.51 -21.08 -7.33
N GLY A 106 -0.59 -20.33 -7.19
CA GLY A 106 -1.54 -20.47 -6.07
C GLY A 106 -1.10 -19.87 -4.73
N ARG A 107 0.19 -19.53 -4.56
CA ARG A 107 0.69 -18.85 -3.36
C ARG A 107 0.29 -17.37 -3.40
N VAL A 108 -0.48 -16.90 -2.41
CA VAL A 108 -0.81 -15.48 -2.31
C VAL A 108 0.44 -14.69 -1.89
N MET A 109 0.82 -13.71 -2.69
CA MET A 109 2.03 -12.91 -2.52
C MET A 109 1.79 -11.40 -2.51
N GLY A 110 0.56 -10.96 -2.73
CA GLY A 110 0.28 -9.56 -3.01
C GLY A 110 -1.21 -9.24 -3.11
N MET A 111 -1.48 -8.02 -3.52
CA MET A 111 -2.82 -7.50 -3.75
C MET A 111 -2.89 -6.64 -4.99
N LEU A 112 -4.06 -6.65 -5.62
CA LEU A 112 -4.43 -5.79 -6.73
C LEU A 112 -5.39 -4.71 -6.21
N ILE A 113 -5.08 -3.44 -6.45
CA ILE A 113 -5.85 -2.29 -5.97
C ILE A 113 -6.09 -1.29 -7.10
N GLU A 114 -7.11 -0.45 -6.95
CA GLU A 114 -7.37 0.69 -7.83
C GLU A 114 -6.12 1.58 -7.95
N LYS A 115 -5.79 1.98 -9.18
CA LYS A 115 -4.85 3.09 -9.41
C LYS A 115 -5.60 4.39 -9.22
N LEU A 116 -5.17 5.20 -8.26
CA LEU A 116 -5.74 6.52 -8.07
C LEU A 116 -5.10 7.51 -9.05
N GLU A 117 -5.92 8.28 -9.75
CA GLU A 117 -5.49 9.45 -10.50
C GLU A 117 -5.52 10.67 -9.58
N GLY A 118 -4.56 11.57 -9.76
CA GLY A 118 -4.46 12.79 -8.96
C GLY A 118 -3.03 13.15 -8.61
N ARG A 119 -2.90 14.28 -7.90
CA ARG A 119 -1.61 14.78 -7.42
C ARG A 119 -1.35 14.38 -5.97
N ARG A 120 -0.09 14.46 -5.55
CA ARG A 120 0.24 14.37 -4.11
C ARG A 120 -0.31 15.57 -3.35
N ALA A 121 -0.59 15.36 -2.07
CA ALA A 121 -1.06 16.46 -1.22
C ALA A 121 0.03 17.51 -1.04
N ARG A 122 -0.42 18.73 -0.78
CA ARG A 122 0.41 19.88 -0.42
C ARG A 122 -0.12 20.47 0.88
N ILE A 123 0.61 21.44 1.42
CA ILE A 123 0.20 22.11 2.65
C ILE A 123 -1.18 22.78 2.54
N GLU A 124 -1.58 23.21 1.34
CA GLU A 124 -2.90 23.78 1.08
C GLU A 124 -4.04 22.78 1.29
N ASP A 125 -3.75 21.47 1.19
CA ASP A 125 -4.74 20.40 1.37
C ASP A 125 -4.90 19.95 2.83
N ILE A 126 -4.19 20.59 3.78
CA ILE A 126 -4.09 20.14 5.17
C ILE A 126 -5.44 19.85 5.81
N SER A 127 -6.46 20.68 5.56
CA SER A 127 -7.80 20.46 6.12
C SER A 127 -8.46 19.18 5.59
N ALA A 128 -8.27 18.86 4.32
CA ALA A 128 -8.80 17.64 3.71
C ALA A 128 -8.00 16.41 4.13
N CYS A 129 -6.66 16.53 4.23
CA CYS A 129 -5.77 15.51 4.77
C CYS A 129 -6.12 15.18 6.24
N GLU A 130 -6.31 16.20 7.09
CA GLU A 130 -6.67 16.00 8.50
C GLU A 130 -8.04 15.31 8.61
N ALA A 131 -9.00 15.70 7.76
CA ALA A 131 -10.31 15.07 7.72
C ALA A 131 -10.22 13.58 7.32
N ILE A 132 -9.38 13.21 6.35
CA ILE A 132 -9.24 11.80 5.95
C ILE A 132 -8.50 10.98 7.00
N VAL A 133 -7.50 11.55 7.69
CA VAL A 133 -6.79 10.88 8.80
C VAL A 133 -7.74 10.65 9.98
N LYS A 134 -8.53 11.66 10.37
CA LYS A 134 -9.56 11.50 11.41
C LYS A 134 -10.58 10.42 11.04
N ARG A 135 -10.94 10.30 9.76
CA ARG A 135 -11.83 9.21 9.31
C ARG A 135 -11.15 7.85 9.47
N LEU A 136 -9.88 7.71 9.09
CA LEU A 136 -9.13 6.48 9.34
C LEU A 136 -9.08 6.14 10.85
N HIS A 137 -8.90 7.14 11.71
CA HIS A 137 -8.94 7.00 13.16
C HIS A 137 -10.29 6.51 13.67
N THR A 138 -11.42 6.99 13.12
CA THR A 138 -12.75 6.48 13.49
C THR A 138 -12.97 5.00 13.15
N LEU A 139 -12.22 4.47 12.17
CA LEU A 139 -12.17 3.04 11.88
C LEU A 139 -11.23 2.27 12.82
N GLY A 140 -10.69 2.93 13.85
CA GLY A 140 -9.76 2.35 14.80
C GLY A 140 -8.42 1.98 14.16
N ILE A 141 -7.95 2.77 13.19
CA ILE A 141 -6.66 2.59 12.50
C ILE A 141 -5.84 3.87 12.62
N VAL A 142 -4.54 3.73 12.85
CA VAL A 142 -3.50 4.76 12.70
C VAL A 142 -2.65 4.38 11.49
N HIS A 143 -2.30 5.31 10.61
CA HIS A 143 -1.58 5.00 9.36
C HIS A 143 -0.11 4.59 9.59
N GLY A 144 0.56 5.19 10.57
CA GLY A 144 1.90 4.88 11.03
C GLY A 144 3.05 5.41 10.18
N ASP A 145 2.77 6.07 9.05
CA ASP A 145 3.77 6.60 8.11
C ASP A 145 3.16 7.69 7.21
N LEU A 146 2.48 8.67 7.81
CA LEU A 146 1.91 9.78 7.06
C LEU A 146 3.03 10.67 6.53
N ASN A 147 3.02 10.89 5.22
CA ASN A 147 3.80 11.90 4.52
C ASN A 147 2.99 12.36 3.30
N ARG A 148 3.34 13.50 2.70
CA ARG A 148 2.60 14.06 1.55
C ARG A 148 2.42 13.10 0.38
N HIS A 149 3.33 12.14 0.17
CA HIS A 149 3.28 11.18 -0.93
C HIS A 149 2.22 10.09 -0.70
N ASN A 150 1.85 9.83 0.55
CA ASN A 150 0.82 8.86 0.92
C ASN A 150 -0.62 9.41 0.83
N PHE A 151 -0.76 10.68 0.45
CA PHE A 151 -2.04 11.28 0.09
C PHE A 151 -2.14 11.46 -1.42
N VAL A 152 -3.29 11.07 -2.00
CA VAL A 152 -3.66 11.37 -3.38
C VAL A 152 -4.87 12.28 -3.37
N VAL A 153 -4.72 13.44 -4.00
CA VAL A 153 -5.77 14.44 -4.17
C VAL A 153 -6.29 14.34 -5.60
N ASP A 154 -7.56 13.95 -5.73
CA ASP A 154 -8.27 13.98 -7.00
C ASP A 154 -8.53 15.45 -7.38
N GLU A 155 -7.96 15.91 -8.50
CA GLU A 155 -8.02 17.32 -8.88
C GLU A 155 -9.42 17.77 -9.36
N GLN A 156 -10.27 16.82 -9.76
CA GLN A 156 -11.61 17.14 -10.27
C GLN A 156 -12.63 17.29 -9.14
N SER A 157 -12.54 16.40 -8.14
CA SER A 157 -13.48 16.33 -7.02
C SER A 157 -12.94 16.96 -5.72
N GLY A 158 -11.63 17.16 -5.61
CA GLY A 158 -10.96 17.58 -4.37
C GLY A 158 -10.94 16.49 -3.29
N ILE A 159 -11.35 15.26 -3.61
CA ILE A 159 -11.35 14.16 -2.65
C ILE A 159 -9.91 13.72 -2.39
N VAL A 160 -9.57 13.61 -1.10
CA VAL A 160 -8.28 13.09 -0.64
C VAL A 160 -8.43 11.64 -0.21
N ARG A 161 -7.52 10.78 -0.67
CA ARG A 161 -7.45 9.36 -0.31
C ARG A 161 -6.04 9.00 0.16
N LEU A 162 -5.97 8.06 1.10
CA LEU A 162 -4.73 7.52 1.65
C LEU A 162 -4.29 6.28 0.89
N ILE A 163 -2.98 6.17 0.65
CA ILE A 163 -2.33 4.98 0.11
C ILE A 163 -1.21 4.53 1.06
N ASP A 164 -0.72 3.32 0.84
CA ASP A 164 0.42 2.75 1.56
C ASP A 164 0.18 2.46 3.05
N LEU A 165 -0.77 1.56 3.30
CA LEU A 165 -1.24 1.22 4.65
C LEU A 165 -0.40 0.11 5.31
N GLU A 166 0.80 -0.19 4.79
CA GLU A 166 1.64 -1.29 5.29
C GLU A 166 2.20 -1.06 6.69
N ASN A 167 2.33 0.21 7.10
CA ASN A 167 2.80 0.61 8.43
C ASN A 167 1.66 0.85 9.44
N ALA A 168 0.42 0.61 9.04
CA ALA A 168 -0.75 0.92 9.84
C ALA A 168 -0.82 0.07 11.11
N LYS A 169 -1.31 0.70 12.18
CA LYS A 169 -1.44 0.14 13.52
C LYS A 169 -2.88 0.23 13.97
N ASP A 170 -3.21 -0.55 14.99
CA ASP A 170 -4.49 -0.36 15.68
C ASP A 170 -4.48 0.99 16.40
N TYR A 171 -5.64 1.61 16.46
CA TYR A 171 -5.78 2.94 17.04
C TYR A 171 -5.33 2.99 18.49
N SER A 172 -4.58 4.05 18.81
CA SER A 172 -4.31 4.47 20.18
C SER A 172 -4.38 6.00 20.22
N ASP A 173 -4.91 6.57 21.31
CA ASP A 173 -5.06 8.02 21.44
C ASP A 173 -3.71 8.75 21.33
N ILE A 174 -2.64 8.13 21.83
CA ILE A 174 -1.28 8.68 21.76
C ILE A 174 -0.82 8.78 20.29
N GLN A 175 -0.87 7.69 19.54
CA GLN A 175 -0.39 7.68 18.16
C GLN A 175 -1.30 8.47 17.22
N ALA A 176 -2.61 8.43 17.44
CA ALA A 176 -3.56 9.23 16.68
C ALA A 176 -3.33 10.73 16.88
N LYS A 177 -3.06 11.15 18.12
CA LYS A 177 -2.68 12.54 18.42
C LYS A 177 -1.36 12.91 17.74
N GLU A 178 -0.34 12.05 17.82
CA GLU A 178 0.95 12.27 17.17
C GLU A 178 0.83 12.42 15.64
N GLU A 179 0.00 11.60 14.99
CA GLU A 179 -0.26 11.70 13.55
C GLU A 179 -0.89 13.04 13.15
N ILE A 180 -1.86 13.54 13.94
CA ILE A 180 -2.50 14.83 13.67
C ILE A 180 -1.55 15.99 13.96
N ASP A 181 -0.85 15.95 15.10
CA ASP A 181 0.04 17.02 15.54
C ASP A 181 1.23 17.18 14.56
N SER A 182 1.71 16.08 13.97
CA SER A 182 2.82 16.09 13.00
C SER A 182 2.39 16.28 11.53
N LEU A 183 1.09 16.22 11.22
CA LEU A 183 0.58 16.22 9.84
C LEU A 183 1.05 17.42 9.04
N LYS A 184 1.09 18.60 9.66
CA LYS A 184 1.54 19.83 9.00
C LYS A 184 2.98 19.69 8.49
N ASP A 185 3.86 19.20 9.33
CA ASP A 185 5.28 19.03 8.99
C ASP A 185 5.44 17.96 7.91
N GLN A 186 4.67 16.88 7.99
CA GLN A 186 4.64 15.79 7.01
C GLN A 186 4.13 16.21 5.61
N LEU A 187 3.33 17.28 5.54
CA LEU A 187 2.88 17.86 4.26
C LEU A 187 3.89 18.86 3.66
N VAL A 188 4.70 19.50 4.49
CA VAL A 188 5.74 20.45 4.07
C VAL A 188 7.05 19.75 3.73
N GLU A 189 7.31 18.59 4.35
CA GLU A 189 8.56 17.85 4.20
C GLU A 189 8.82 17.47 2.73
N ASP A 190 9.90 18.03 2.17
CA ASP A 190 10.36 17.83 0.79
C ASP A 190 11.62 16.97 0.71
N THR A 191 11.98 16.29 1.81
CA THR A 191 13.28 15.62 2.01
C THR A 191 13.44 14.31 1.22
N GLY A 192 12.50 13.98 0.33
CA GLY A 192 12.58 12.80 -0.53
C GLY A 192 12.28 11.46 0.16
N ARG A 193 11.79 11.47 1.41
CA ARG A 193 11.19 10.27 2.03
C ARG A 193 9.86 9.97 1.33
N GLY A 194 9.80 8.88 0.58
CA GLY A 194 8.56 8.35 -0.01
C GLY A 194 8.38 8.51 -1.53
N GLY A 195 9.38 9.01 -2.27
CA GLY A 195 9.26 9.07 -3.73
C GLY A 195 10.58 9.36 -4.44
N GLN A 196 11.12 8.36 -5.14
CA GLN A 196 11.88 8.67 -6.35
C GLN A 196 10.85 8.96 -7.43
N GLU A 197 10.76 10.22 -7.86
CA GLU A 197 10.04 10.59 -9.07
C GLU A 197 10.69 9.88 -10.26
N TYR A 198 10.17 8.72 -10.64
CA TYR A 198 10.46 8.09 -11.93
C TYR A 198 9.43 8.56 -12.94
N PHE A 199 9.47 9.86 -13.25
CA PHE A 199 8.93 10.38 -14.49
C PHE A 199 10.12 10.77 -15.35
N SER A 200 10.30 10.08 -16.47
CA SER A 200 11.00 10.59 -17.63
C SER A 200 10.05 10.40 -18.79
N ASP A 201 9.82 11.48 -19.52
CA ASP A 201 8.94 11.60 -20.69
C ASP A 201 9.12 10.47 -21.71
#